data_AF-A0A7C5C9V1-F1
#
_entry.id   AF-A0A7C5C9V1-F1
#
_cell.length_a   1.000
_cell.length_b   1.000
_cell.length_c   1.000
_cell.angle_alpha   90.00
_cell.angle_beta   90.00
_cell.angle_gamma   90.00
#
_symmetry.space_group_name_H-M   'P 1'
#
loop_
_entity.id
_entity.type
_entity.pdbx_description
1 polymer ?
#
loop_
_entity_poly.entity_id
_entity_poly.type
_entity_poly.pdbx_seq_one_letter_code
_entity_poly.pdbx_strand_id
1 'polypeptide(L)'
;MRDLPITIKPELWLRDLFSTRDACRGGVIKRQVRDVERIVGRDVFLREVERRGRQALENGRHFIICCNAEPIRRVRSGDAPARAGA
;
A
#
# COMPACT_ATOMS: atom_id res chain seq x y z
N MET A 1 -13.80 -12.18 -3.63
CA MET A 1 -14.00 -10.99 -2.77
C MET A 1 -15.01 -11.38 -1.73
N ARG A 2 -14.70 -11.24 -0.44
CA ARG A 2 -15.70 -11.41 0.63
C ARG A 2 -16.39 -10.07 0.82
N ASP A 3 -17.70 -10.07 0.89
CA ASP A 3 -18.45 -8.91 1.38
C ASP A 3 -18.02 -8.68 2.83
N LEU A 4 -17.26 -7.61 3.03
CA LEU A 4 -16.77 -7.23 4.35
C LEU A 4 -17.99 -6.76 5.16
N PRO A 5 -18.17 -7.25 6.40
CA PRO A 5 -19.30 -6.86 7.23
C PRO A 5 -19.36 -5.34 7.39
N ILE A 6 -20.57 -4.81 7.46
CA ILE A 6 -20.93 -3.38 7.43
C ILE A 6 -20.26 -2.56 8.56
N THR A 7 -19.70 -3.21 9.58
CA THR A 7 -19.19 -2.56 10.81
C THR A 7 -17.69 -2.81 11.01
N ILE A 8 -16.85 -2.40 10.05
CA ILE A 8 -15.41 -2.29 10.32
C ILE A 8 -15.14 -0.87 10.78
N LYS A 9 -14.64 -0.72 12.01
CA LYS A 9 -14.23 0.60 12.52
C LYS A 9 -13.00 1.09 11.76
N PRO A 10 -13.01 2.30 11.16
CA PRO A 10 -11.90 2.82 10.36
C PRO A 10 -10.55 2.78 11.09
N GLU A 11 -10.54 3.10 12.39
CA GLU A 11 -9.34 3.21 13.21
C GLU A 11 -8.72 1.83 13.47
N LEU A 12 -9.56 0.82 13.72
CA LEU A 12 -9.11 -0.57 13.89
C LEU A 12 -8.55 -1.12 12.59
N TRP A 13 -9.20 -0.81 11.46
CA TRP A 13 -8.72 -1.24 10.15
C TRP A 13 -7.35 -0.64 9.80
N LEU A 14 -7.18 0.67 10.04
CA LEU A 14 -5.89 1.34 9.84
C LEU A 14 -4.81 0.77 10.77
N ARG A 15 -5.13 0.56 12.05
CA ARG A 15 -4.22 -0.06 13.03
C ARG A 15 -3.78 -1.42 12.53
N ASP A 16 -4.71 -2.31 12.22
CA ASP A 16 -4.41 -3.69 11.84
C ASP A 16 -3.62 -3.74 10.53
N LEU A 17 -3.95 -2.88 9.55
CA LEU A 17 -3.21 -2.75 8.30
C LEU A 17 -1.73 -2.39 8.55
N PHE A 18 -1.49 -1.39 9.39
CA PHE A 18 -0.15 -0.87 9.66
C PHE A 18 0.63 -1.67 10.72
N SER A 19 -0.01 -2.63 11.38
CA SER A 19 0.62 -3.61 12.27
C SER A 19 1.01 -4.92 11.56
N THR A 20 0.75 -5.06 10.26
CA THR A 20 1.18 -6.23 9.49
C THR A 20 2.70 -6.36 9.43
N ARG A 21 3.20 -7.59 9.24
CA ARG A 21 4.65 -7.86 9.10
C ARG A 21 5.28 -7.01 7.98
N ASP A 22 4.62 -6.90 6.83
CA ASP A 22 5.13 -6.11 5.71
C ASP A 22 5.16 -4.61 6.04
N ALA A 23 4.15 -4.10 6.75
CA ALA A 23 4.13 -2.72 7.24
C ALA A 23 5.33 -2.42 8.15
N CYS A 24 5.68 -3.35 9.03
CA CYS A 24 6.72 -3.18 10.03
C CYS A 24 8.14 -3.41 9.47
N ARG A 25 8.29 -4.16 8.38
CA ARG A 25 9.59 -4.56 7.82
C ARG A 25 9.97 -3.83 6.53
N GLY A 26 9.27 -2.76 6.17
CA GLY A 26 9.57 -2.02 4.94
C GLY A 26 9.09 -2.68 3.66
N GLY A 27 8.13 -3.62 3.75
CA GLY A 27 7.56 -4.35 2.63
C GLY A 27 6.53 -3.56 1.82
N VAL A 28 5.68 -4.28 1.10
CA VAL A 28 4.63 -3.70 0.25
C VAL A 28 3.27 -4.24 0.65
N ILE A 29 2.30 -3.34 0.84
CA ILE A 29 0.92 -3.71 1.11
C ILE A 29 0.05 -3.37 -0.09
N LYS A 30 -0.88 -4.25 -0.45
CA LYS A 30 -1.88 -4.01 -1.50
C LYS A 30 -3.28 -3.94 -0.91
N ARG A 31 -4.07 -2.92 -1.28
CA ARG A 31 -5.47 -2.75 -0.87
C ARG A 31 -6.36 -2.37 -2.05
N GLN A 32 -7.61 -2.82 -2.06
CA GLN A 32 -8.57 -2.38 -3.08
C GLN A 32 -9.02 -0.94 -2.79
N VAL A 33 -9.06 -0.12 -3.84
CA VAL A 33 -9.49 1.29 -3.74
C VAL A 33 -10.88 1.38 -3.13
N ARG A 34 -11.84 0.58 -3.64
CA ARG A 34 -13.22 0.54 -3.13
C ARG A 34 -13.33 0.20 -1.64
N ASP A 35 -12.44 -0.65 -1.12
CA ASP A 35 -12.47 -1.04 0.29
C ASP A 35 -11.93 0.09 1.17
N VAL A 36 -10.87 0.77 0.70
CA VAL A 36 -10.32 1.95 1.37
C VAL A 36 -11.37 3.07 1.41
N GLU A 37 -11.97 3.39 0.28
CA GLU A 37 -12.99 4.44 0.16
C GLU A 37 -14.19 4.16 1.05
N ARG A 38 -14.69 2.91 1.07
CA ARG A 38 -15.84 2.51 1.88
C ARG A 38 -15.54 2.47 3.38
N ILE A 39 -14.35 2.02 3.79
CA ILE A 39 -14.04 1.78 5.21
C ILE A 39 -13.53 3.04 5.91
N VAL A 40 -12.61 3.77 5.28
CA VAL A 40 -11.89 4.88 5.94
C VAL A 40 -11.95 6.19 5.16
N GLY A 41 -12.25 6.13 3.87
CA GLY A 41 -12.17 7.26 2.96
C GLY A 41 -10.76 7.48 2.42
N ARG A 42 -10.68 7.84 1.13
CA ARG A 42 -9.42 8.00 0.39
C ARG A 42 -8.47 8.97 1.09
N ASP A 43 -8.94 10.17 1.42
CA ASP A 43 -8.06 11.23 1.91
C ASP A 43 -7.50 10.92 3.30
N VAL A 44 -8.32 10.33 4.18
CA VAL A 44 -7.88 9.90 5.51
C VAL A 44 -6.81 8.83 5.38
N PHE A 45 -7.01 7.87 4.47
CA PHE A 45 -6.04 6.83 4.20
C PHE A 45 -4.70 7.38 3.69
N LEU A 46 -4.72 8.26 2.68
CA LEU A 46 -3.50 8.83 2.10
C LEU A 46 -2.75 9.70 3.10
N ARG A 47 -3.45 10.55 3.87
CA ARG A 47 -2.82 11.32 4.96
C ARG A 47 -2.14 10.42 5.99
N GLU A 48 -2.77 9.31 6.37
CA GLU A 48 -2.16 8.37 7.32
C GLU A 48 -0.96 7.62 6.72
N VAL A 49 -0.94 7.36 5.41
CA VAL A 49 0.26 6.83 4.72
C VAL A 49 1.40 7.85 4.77
N GLU A 50 1.13 9.10 4.37
CA GLU A 50 2.11 10.19 4.34
C GLU A 50 2.67 10.50 5.74
N ARG A 51 1.80 10.56 6.76
CA ARG A 51 2.18 10.80 8.16
C ARG A 51 3.16 9.74 8.69
N ARG A 52 3.19 8.54 8.12
CA ARG A 52 4.12 7.46 8.49
C ARG A 52 5.42 7.47 7.67
N GLY A 53 5.64 8.47 6.81
CA GLY A 53 6.81 8.54 5.92
C GLY A 53 6.78 7.47 4.82
N ARG A 54 5.59 6.99 4.45
CA ARG A 54 5.38 5.94 3.46
C ARG A 54 4.81 6.54 2.18
N GLN A 55 4.91 5.79 1.09
CA GLN A 55 4.40 6.21 -0.22
C GLN A 55 3.28 5.28 -0.67
N ALA A 56 2.21 5.84 -1.23
CA ALA A 56 1.15 5.09 -1.89
C ALA A 56 1.16 5.35 -3.39
N LEU A 57 1.04 4.29 -4.17
CA LEU A 57 0.72 4.34 -5.58
C LEU A 57 -0.71 3.85 -5.79
N GLU A 58 -1.36 4.38 -6.81
CA GLU A 58 -2.60 3.80 -7.34
C GLU A 58 -2.32 3.14 -8.68
N ASN A 59 -2.80 1.90 -8.84
CA ASN A 59 -2.71 1.18 -10.11
C ASN A 59 -3.98 0.36 -10.34
N GLY A 60 -4.82 0.85 -11.25
CA GLY A 60 -6.16 0.31 -11.49
C GLY A 60 -6.98 0.34 -10.21
N ARG A 61 -7.52 -0.80 -9.79
CA ARG A 61 -8.40 -0.89 -8.61
C ARG A 61 -7.65 -1.03 -7.28
N HIS A 62 -6.36 -0.76 -7.24
CA HIS A 62 -5.55 -1.00 -6.05
C HIS A 62 -4.70 0.19 -5.65
N PHE A 63 -4.65 0.43 -4.35
CA PHE A 63 -3.52 1.10 -3.72
C PHE A 63 -2.39 0.09 -3.44
N ILE A 64 -1.17 0.52 -3.71
CA ILE A 64 0.08 -0.18 -3.43
C ILE A 64 0.87 0.71 -2.50
N ILE A 65 1.13 0.27 -1.28
CA ILE A 65 1.76 1.06 -0.24
C ILE A 65 3.17 0.51 -0.04
N CYS A 66 4.16 1.30 -0.43
CA CYS A 66 5.56 1.05 -0.10
C CYS A 66 5.79 1.46 1.35
N CYS A 67 6.03 0.50 2.24
CA CYS A 67 6.13 0.73 3.68
C CYS A 67 7.53 1.19 4.11
N ASN A 68 8.23 1.91 3.23
CA ASN A 68 9.55 2.48 3.43
C ASN A 68 9.61 3.86 2.73
N ALA A 69 10.75 4.55 2.87
CA ALA A 69 10.98 5.86 2.27
C ALA A 69 11.85 5.79 0.98
N GLU A 70 12.09 4.59 0.44
CA GLU A 70 12.90 4.42 -0.76
C GLU A 70 12.21 5.00 -2.00
N PRO A 71 12.95 5.53 -2.99
CA PRO A 71 12.36 6.12 -4.18
C PRO A 71 11.61 5.08 -5.01
N ILE A 72 10.41 5.45 -5.47
CA ILE A 72 9.64 4.64 -6.41
C ILE A 72 10.26 4.75 -7.81
N ARG A 73 10.51 3.59 -8.44
CA ARG A 73 10.97 3.49 -9.83
C ARG A 73 10.08 2.54 -10.63
N ARG A 74 9.64 2.97 -11.83
CA ARG A 74 8.98 2.10 -12.80
C ARG A 74 10.05 1.37 -13.60
N VAL A 75 10.19 0.06 -13.40
CA VAL A 75 11.17 -0.77 -14.10
C VAL A 75 10.59 -1.36 -15.40
N ARG A 76 11.40 -1.47 -16.45
CA ARG A 76 11.09 -2.18 -17.70
C ARG A 76 12.16 -3.22 -17.98
N SER A 77 11.85 -4.23 -18.81
CA SER A 77 12.77 -5.32 -19.14
C SER A 77 14.10 -4.87 -19.75
N GLY A 78 14.14 -3.71 -20.41
CA GLY A 78 15.36 -3.12 -21.00
C GLY A 78 16.23 -2.30 -20.04
N ASP A 79 15.76 -2.02 -18.81
CA ASP A 79 16.48 -1.19 -17.83
C ASP A 79 17.37 -2.04 -16.91
N ALA A 80 17.36 -3.37 -17.07
CA ALA A 80 18.22 -4.25 -16.32
C ALA A 80 19.68 -4.06 -16.77
N PRO A 81 20.65 -3.91 -15.86
CA PRO A 81 22.04 -4.04 -16.25
C PRO A 81 22.20 -5.41 -16.92
N ALA A 82 22.93 -5.45 -18.05
CA ALA A 82 23.28 -6.69 -18.71
C ALA A 82 23.77 -7.67 -17.63
N ARG A 83 23.17 -8.87 -17.57
CA ARG A 83 23.59 -9.88 -16.59
C ARG A 83 25.10 -10.04 -16.73
N ALA A 84 25.86 -9.64 -15.71
CA ALA A 84 27.28 -9.98 -15.63
C ALA A 84 27.37 -11.51 -15.68
N GLY A 85 28.27 -12.01 -16.52
CA GLY A 85 28.29 -13.36 -17.08
C GLY A 85 28.18 -14.50 -16.07
N ALA A 86 27.74 -15.64 -16.62
CA ALA A 86 27.80 -16.96 -16.00
C ALA A 86 29.21 -17.36 -15.58
#